data_AF-A0AAN8XL01-F1
#
_entry.id   AF-A0AAN8XL01-F1
#
_cell.length_a   1.000
_cell.length_b   1.000
_cell.length_c   1.000
_cell.angle_alpha   90.00
_cell.angle_beta   90.00
_cell.angle_gamma   90.00
#
_symmetry.space_group_name_H-M   'P 1'
#
loop_
_entity.id
_entity.type
_entity.pdbx_description
1 polymer ?
#
loop_
_entity_poly.entity_id
_entity_poly.type
_entity_poly.pdbx_seq_one_letter_code
_entity_poly.pdbx_strand_id
1 'polypeptide(L)'
;MHAYSRARAHDNDISQTLRGVSVEILPNAECDYYYGVMTDTMMCTSGYGGQGPCQGDSGSPAQMKMVDGRWLQVGVLAFGAAYGCEVGYPSGNVLLPFYVDWIEFVTGFDFSEYY
;
A
#
# COMPACT_ATOMS: atom_id res chain seq x y z
N MET A 1 7.75 -5.72 -0.14
CA MET A 1 6.49 -5.41 -0.86
C MET A 1 6.79 -4.36 -1.91
N HIS A 2 6.11 -4.39 -3.06
CA HIS A 2 6.21 -3.35 -4.08
C HIS A 2 4.88 -2.60 -4.21
N ALA A 3 4.93 -1.27 -4.21
CA ALA A 3 3.78 -0.43 -4.53
C ALA A 3 4.04 0.27 -5.86
N TYR A 4 3.05 0.31 -6.74
CA TYR A 4 3.16 0.92 -8.07
C TYR A 4 2.02 1.90 -8.31
N SER A 5 2.33 3.12 -8.75
CA SER A 5 1.35 4.18 -8.94
C SER A 5 1.90 5.33 -9.80
N ARG A 6 0.99 6.18 -10.30
CA ARG A 6 1.35 7.46 -10.91
C ARG A 6 1.39 8.52 -9.82
N ALA A 7 2.50 8.56 -9.08
CA ALA A 7 2.74 9.52 -8.01
C ALA A 7 3.10 10.91 -8.54
N ARG A 8 2.97 11.96 -7.72
CA ARG A 8 3.65 13.23 -8.03
C ARG A 8 5.14 13.00 -8.21
N ALA A 9 5.69 13.57 -9.28
CA ALA A 9 7.12 13.78 -9.40
C ALA A 9 7.54 14.90 -8.44
N HIS A 10 8.84 14.97 -8.14
CA HIS A 10 9.49 15.99 -7.33
C HIS A 10 9.06 17.46 -7.65
N ASP A 11 8.54 17.73 -8.85
CA ASP A 11 8.13 19.07 -9.31
C ASP A 11 6.64 19.40 -9.07
N ASN A 12 5.99 18.77 -8.10
CA ASN A 12 4.56 18.96 -7.74
C ASN A 12 3.55 18.54 -8.82
N ASP A 13 3.96 17.98 -9.96
CA ASP A 13 3.05 17.45 -10.98
C ASP A 13 2.90 15.93 -10.87
N ILE A 14 1.70 15.42 -11.19
CA ILE A 14 1.46 13.98 -11.29
C ILE A 14 2.32 13.40 -12.42
N SER A 15 3.08 12.35 -12.10
CA SER A 15 3.93 11.70 -13.08
C SER A 15 3.11 11.07 -14.19
N GLN A 16 3.49 11.34 -15.43
CA GLN A 16 2.94 10.67 -16.61
C GLN A 16 3.50 9.26 -16.81
N THR A 17 4.52 8.88 -16.03
CA THR A 17 5.11 7.56 -16.05
C THR A 17 4.77 6.81 -14.75
N LEU A 18 4.56 5.50 -14.87
CA LEU A 18 4.34 4.67 -13.70
C LEU A 18 5.62 4.64 -12.86
N ARG A 19 5.49 4.93 -11.57
CA ARG A 19 6.56 4.80 -10.58
C ARG A 19 6.27 3.61 -9.67
N GLY A 20 7.32 3.12 -9.03
CA GLY A 20 7.17 2.03 -8.08
C GLY A 20 8.32 2.00 -7.09
N VAL A 21 8.03 1.44 -5.92
CA VAL A 21 8.95 1.42 -4.80
C VAL A 21 8.87 0.11 -4.04
N SER A 22 10.00 -0.33 -3.49
CA SER A 22 10.07 -1.49 -2.62
C SER A 22 10.06 -1.04 -1.16
N VAL A 23 9.04 -1.45 -0.41
CA VAL A 23 8.88 -1.12 1.01
C VAL A 23 8.80 -2.37 1.87
N GLU A 24 9.22 -2.23 3.11
CA GLU A 24 9.09 -3.23 4.16
C GLU A 24 7.74 -3.10 4.86
N ILE A 25 7.19 -4.22 5.32
CA ILE A 25 6.01 -4.24 6.18
C ILE A 25 6.49 -3.99 7.61
N LEU A 26 5.84 -3.08 8.31
CA LEU A 26 6.15 -2.72 9.69
C LEU A 26 5.05 -3.22 10.64
N PRO A 27 5.34 -3.36 11.94
CA PRO A 27 4.30 -3.49 12.95
C PRO A 27 3.29 -2.33 12.86
N ASN A 28 2.00 -2.61 13.01
CA ASN A 28 0.97 -1.57 12.93
C ASN A 28 1.17 -0.44 13.95
N ALA A 29 1.81 -0.72 15.09
CA ALA A 29 2.19 0.27 16.09
C ALA A 29 3.09 1.41 15.53
N GLU A 30 3.89 1.13 14.50
CA GLU A 30 4.72 2.16 13.86
C GLU A 30 3.85 3.20 13.16
N CYS A 31 2.86 2.77 12.38
CA CYS A 31 1.91 3.71 11.77
C CYS A 31 1.01 4.36 12.83
N ASP A 32 0.58 3.61 13.83
CA ASP A 32 -0.31 4.12 14.87
C ASP A 32 0.34 5.23 15.69
N TYR A 33 1.65 5.15 15.93
CA TYR A 33 2.43 6.22 16.56
C TYR A 33 2.31 7.57 15.81
N TYR A 34 2.27 7.55 14.47
CA TYR A 34 2.16 8.79 13.67
C TYR A 34 0.71 9.23 13.44
N TYR A 35 -0.22 8.28 13.31
CA TYR A 35 -1.55 8.56 12.77
C TYR A 35 -2.70 8.25 13.74
N GLY A 36 -2.54 7.31 14.68
CA GLY A 36 -3.54 6.95 15.69
C GLY A 36 -4.85 6.37 15.12
N VAL A 37 -4.83 5.85 13.89
CA VAL A 37 -6.01 5.38 13.14
C VAL A 37 -5.85 3.93 12.67
N MET A 38 -4.83 3.21 13.13
CA MET A 38 -4.60 1.84 12.68
C MET A 38 -5.70 0.92 13.22
N THR A 39 -6.09 -0.04 12.40
CA THR A 39 -7.03 -1.11 12.77
C THR A 39 -6.44 -2.46 12.36
N ASP A 40 -7.02 -3.56 12.85
CA ASP A 40 -6.56 -4.91 12.52
C ASP A 40 -6.73 -5.26 11.04
N THR A 41 -7.59 -4.53 10.30
CA THR A 41 -7.80 -4.70 8.86
C THR A 41 -6.86 -3.84 8.00
N MET A 42 -5.82 -3.28 8.62
CA MET A 42 -4.80 -2.45 7.96
C MET A 42 -3.41 -3.02 8.14
N MET A 43 -2.50 -2.58 7.27
CA MET A 43 -1.09 -2.97 7.29
C MET A 43 -0.21 -1.73 7.09
N CYS A 44 0.78 -1.60 7.97
CA CYS A 44 1.78 -0.54 7.92
C CYS A 44 2.94 -0.87 6.99
N THR A 45 3.39 0.11 6.20
CA THR A 45 4.58 0.00 5.35
C THR A 45 5.59 1.11 5.66
N SER A 46 6.87 0.78 5.58
CA SER A 46 7.97 1.69 5.90
C SER A 46 8.07 2.87 4.93
N GLY A 47 8.44 4.03 5.48
CA GLY A 47 8.85 5.22 4.72
C GLY A 47 10.38 5.38 4.57
N TYR A 48 11.16 4.40 5.04
CA TYR A 48 12.62 4.52 5.16
C TYR A 48 13.28 4.96 3.85
N GLY A 49 14.26 5.86 3.95
CA GLY A 49 14.95 6.42 2.79
C GLY A 49 14.15 7.48 2.03
N GLY A 50 13.13 8.08 2.65
CA GLY A 50 12.30 9.12 2.04
C GLY A 50 11.38 8.56 0.95
N GLN A 51 10.96 7.30 1.12
CA GLN A 51 10.17 6.57 0.14
C GLN A 51 8.75 6.41 0.66
N GLY A 52 7.86 7.32 0.26
CA GLY A 52 6.47 7.29 0.66
C GLY A 52 5.53 7.55 -0.52
N PRO A 53 4.23 7.25 -0.33
CA PRO A 53 3.22 7.57 -1.30
C PRO A 53 2.97 9.08 -1.36
N CYS A 54 2.79 9.59 -2.56
CA CYS A 54 2.46 10.98 -2.82
C CYS A 54 0.97 11.14 -3.17
N GLN A 55 0.55 12.39 -3.34
CA GLN A 55 -0.78 12.72 -3.85
C GLN A 55 -0.99 12.06 -5.23
N GLY A 56 -2.11 11.35 -5.38
CA GLY A 56 -2.41 10.55 -6.57
C GLY A 56 -2.20 9.04 -6.39
N ASP A 57 -1.54 8.61 -5.31
CA ASP A 57 -1.28 7.19 -5.07
C ASP A 57 -2.40 6.48 -4.29
N SER A 58 -3.35 7.22 -3.71
CA SER A 58 -4.48 6.65 -2.99
C SER A 58 -5.22 5.62 -3.84
N GLY A 59 -5.46 4.42 -3.29
CA GLY A 59 -6.07 3.30 -4.01
C GLY A 59 -5.09 2.44 -4.82
N SER A 60 -3.80 2.79 -4.85
CA SER A 60 -2.79 1.99 -5.57
C SER A 60 -2.57 0.60 -4.96
N PRO A 61 -2.21 -0.40 -5.79
CA PRO A 61 -1.98 -1.75 -5.31
C PRO A 61 -0.64 -1.86 -4.58
N ALA A 62 -0.68 -2.50 -3.41
CA ALA A 62 0.48 -2.93 -2.67
C ALA A 62 0.65 -4.45 -2.87
N GLN A 63 1.76 -4.87 -3.49
CA GLN A 63 1.97 -6.23 -3.98
C GLN A 63 3.15 -6.92 -3.30
N MET A 64 3.06 -8.23 -3.14
CA MET A 64 4.14 -9.08 -2.67
C MET A 64 4.48 -10.11 -3.73
N LYS A 65 5.78 -10.38 -3.91
CA LYS A 65 6.24 -11.46 -4.77
C LYS A 65 6.28 -12.75 -3.95
N MET A 66 5.51 -13.74 -4.38
CA MET A 66 5.42 -15.06 -3.78
C MET A 66 6.65 -15.90 -4.13
N VAL A 67 6.87 -16.99 -3.38
CA VAL A 67 8.02 -17.92 -3.59
C VAL A 67 8.00 -18.55 -4.98
N ASP A 68 6.81 -18.79 -5.52
CA ASP A 68 6.59 -19.32 -6.88
C ASP A 68 6.75 -18.27 -7.99
N GLY A 69 7.10 -17.02 -7.63
CA GLY A 69 7.34 -15.92 -8.56
C GLY A 69 6.10 -15.11 -8.94
N ARG A 70 4.89 -15.51 -8.53
CA ARG A 70 3.66 -14.73 -8.76
C ARG A 70 3.64 -13.46 -7.93
N TRP A 71 2.94 -12.45 -8.41
CA TRP A 71 2.66 -11.22 -7.66
C TRP A 71 1.25 -11.29 -7.08
N LEU A 72 1.15 -11.15 -5.77
CA LEU A 72 -0.11 -11.09 -5.05
C LEU A 72 -0.34 -9.65 -4.57
N GLN A 73 -1.49 -9.07 -4.90
CA GLN A 73 -1.90 -7.82 -4.26
C GLN A 73 -2.40 -8.14 -2.86
N VAL A 74 -1.73 -7.60 -1.84
CA VAL A 74 -2.08 -7.84 -0.44
C VAL A 74 -2.63 -6.59 0.23
N GLY A 75 -2.53 -5.43 -0.41
CA GLY A 75 -3.11 -4.21 0.12
C GLY A 75 -3.49 -3.18 -0.93
N VAL A 76 -4.17 -2.15 -0.43
CA VAL A 76 -4.58 -0.96 -1.17
C VAL A 76 -4.15 0.25 -0.35
N LEU A 77 -3.38 1.16 -0.94
CA LEU A 77 -2.92 2.34 -0.21
C LEU A 77 -4.10 3.19 0.27
N ALA A 78 -4.16 3.43 1.58
CA ALA A 78 -5.21 4.23 2.21
C ALA A 78 -4.72 5.64 2.55
N PHE A 79 -3.57 5.75 3.22
CA PHE A 79 -3.04 7.03 3.68
C PHE A 79 -1.52 7.02 3.79
N GLY A 80 -0.95 8.22 3.78
CA GLY A 80 0.46 8.49 4.02
C GLY A 80 0.65 9.88 4.62
N ALA A 81 1.89 10.33 4.68
CA ALA A 81 2.22 11.56 5.38
C ALA A 81 1.65 12.82 4.71
N ALA A 82 0.95 13.64 5.49
CA ALA A 82 0.47 14.95 5.01
C ALA A 82 1.59 15.98 4.79
N TYR A 83 2.75 15.77 5.42
CA TYR A 83 3.90 16.67 5.37
C TYR A 83 4.78 16.48 4.12
N GLY A 84 4.43 15.54 3.23
CA GLY A 84 5.15 15.24 2.00
C GLY A 84 5.54 13.77 1.92
N CYS A 85 5.69 13.23 0.71
CA CYS A 85 5.96 11.81 0.50
C CYS A 85 7.41 11.40 0.78
N GLU A 86 8.34 12.36 0.82
CA GLU A 86 9.76 12.12 1.05
C GLU A 86 10.20 12.33 2.50
N VAL A 87 9.25 12.62 3.42
CA VAL A 87 9.55 12.89 4.84
C VAL A 87 9.96 11.64 5.64
N GLY A 88 9.81 10.46 5.05
CA GLY A 88 10.24 9.19 5.63
C GLY A 88 9.27 8.56 6.62
N TYR A 89 8.05 9.10 6.75
CA TYR A 89 7.03 8.54 7.64
C TYR A 89 6.41 7.28 7.03
N PRO A 90 5.96 6.32 7.87
CA PRO A 90 5.33 5.11 7.38
C PRO A 90 3.96 5.41 6.75
N SER A 91 3.37 4.42 6.07
CA SER A 91 2.09 4.57 5.35
C SER A 91 1.15 3.41 5.64
N GLY A 92 -0.15 3.69 5.61
CA GLY A 92 -1.20 2.71 5.91
C GLY A 92 -1.88 2.19 4.65
N ASN A 93 -2.05 0.87 4.60
CA ASN A 93 -2.73 0.17 3.53
C ASN A 93 -3.91 -0.61 4.10
N VAL A 94 -5.03 -0.66 3.38
CA VAL A 94 -6.09 -1.65 3.66
C VAL A 94 -5.50 -3.04 3.39
N LEU A 95 -5.68 -3.98 4.31
CA LEU A 95 -5.14 -5.35 4.21
C LEU A 95 -6.18 -6.27 3.56
N LEU A 96 -5.97 -6.60 2.28
CA LEU A 96 -6.93 -7.31 1.44
C LEU A 96 -7.39 -8.69 1.92
N PRO A 97 -6.57 -9.50 2.62
CA PRO A 97 -7.02 -10.77 3.19
C PRO A 97 -8.28 -10.66 4.06
N PHE A 98 -8.50 -9.52 4.73
CA PHE A 98 -9.72 -9.27 5.53
C PHE A 98 -10.97 -8.97 4.70
N TYR A 99 -10.82 -8.77 3.39
CA TYR A 99 -11.89 -8.34 2.49
C TYR A 99 -12.14 -9.32 1.34
N VAL A 100 -11.49 -10.49 1.32
CA VAL A 100 -11.64 -11.50 0.25
C VAL A 100 -13.12 -11.89 0.10
N ASP A 101 -13.78 -12.30 1.17
CA ASP A 101 -15.21 -12.68 1.15
C ASP A 101 -16.11 -11.59 0.54
N TRP A 102 -15.83 -10.32 0.86
CA TRP A 102 -16.57 -9.19 0.30
C TRP A 102 -16.28 -9.01 -1.20
N ILE A 103 -15.03 -9.16 -1.63
CA ILE A 103 -14.65 -9.09 -3.05
C ILE A 103 -15.33 -10.23 -3.82
N GLU A 104 -15.33 -11.45 -3.29
CA GLU A 104 -16.02 -12.60 -3.88
C GLU A 104 -17.51 -12.34 -4.02
N PHE A 105 -18.15 -11.86 -2.95
CA PHE A 105 -19.57 -11.53 -2.94
C PHE A 105 -19.93 -10.48 -4.01
N VAL A 106 -19.11 -9.44 -4.18
CA VAL A 106 -19.38 -8.35 -5.14
C VAL A 106 -19.07 -8.74 -6.57
N THR A 107 -18.01 -9.52 -6.80
CA THR A 107 -17.49 -9.79 -8.15
C THR A 107 -17.91 -11.14 -8.72
N GLY A 108 -18.30 -12.09 -7.86
CA GLY A 108 -18.51 -13.49 -8.22
C GLY A 108 -17.22 -14.26 -8.54
N PHE A 109 -16.05 -13.68 -8.26
CA PHE A 109 -14.78 -14.38 -8.36
C PHE A 109 -14.63 -15.36 -7.19
N ASP A 110 -14.04 -16.52 -7.44
CA ASP A 110 -13.76 -17.54 -6.43
C ASP A 110 -12.24 -17.58 -6.19
N PHE A 111 -11.79 -17.13 -5.01
CA PHE A 111 -10.37 -17.16 -4.65
C PHE A 111 -9.94 -18.49 -4.04
N SER A 112 -10.85 -19.44 -3.80
CA SER A 112 -10.51 -20.76 -3.23
C SER A 112 -9.54 -21.55 -4.10
N GLU A 113 -9.47 -21.27 -5.41
CA GLU A 113 -8.50 -21.89 -6.33
C GLU A 113 -7.05 -21.39 -6.12
N TYR A 114 -6.85 -20.33 -5.33
CA TYR A 114 -5.55 -19.69 -5.09
C TYR A 114 -4.95 -19.98 -3.71
N TYR A 115 -5.65 -20.76 -2.87
CA TYR A 115 -5.22 -21.19 -1.53
C TYR A 115 -5.00 -22.71 -1.46
#